data_AF-A0A957P0I3-F1
#
_entry.id   AF-A0A957P0I3-F1
#
_cell.length_a   1.000
_cell.length_b   1.000
_cell.length_c   1.000
_cell.angle_alpha   90.00
_cell.angle_beta   90.00
_cell.angle_gamma   90.00
#
_symmetry.space_group_name_H-M   'P 1'
#
loop_
_entity.id
_entity.type
_entity.pdbx_description
1 polymer ?
#
loop_
_entity_poly.entity_id
_entity_poly.type
_entity_poly.pdbx_seq_one_letter_code
_entity_poly.pdbx_strand_id
1 'polypeptide(L)' 'EVTYRIPWLSLLPGAYQVTAAVVHRQTQEMYDYHDRAYAFRVYPGASHEQYGLVTLRGEWRSGGVEE' A
#
# COMPACT_ATOMS: atom_id res chain seq x y z
N GLU A 1 10.08 21.69 -0.64
CA GLU A 1 9.49 20.47 -0.07
C GLU A 1 8.89 19.65 -1.20
N VAL A 2 9.06 18.32 -1.18
CA VAL A 2 8.49 17.41 -2.18
C VAL A 2 7.49 16.52 -1.45
N THR A 3 6.25 16.45 -1.94
CA THR A 3 5.17 15.70 -1.29
C THR A 3 4.62 14.66 -2.25
N TYR A 4 4.63 13.38 -1.84
CA TYR A 4 3.96 12.31 -2.55
C TYR A 4 2.74 11.86 -1.74
N ARG A 5 1.56 11.90 -2.36
CA ARG A 5 0.30 11.57 -1.68
C ARG A 5 -0.29 10.29 -2.26
N ILE A 6 -0.50 9.31 -1.40
CA ILE A 6 -1.29 8.11 -1.70
C ILE A 6 -2.73 8.38 -1.24
N PRO A 7 -3.69 8.59 -2.15
CA PRO A 7 -5.06 8.98 -1.78
C PRO A 7 -5.82 7.88 -1.06
N TRP A 8 -5.45 6.62 -1.28
CA TRP A 8 -5.97 5.50 -0.52
C TRP A 8 -4.94 4.38 -0.38
N LEU A 9 -4.85 3.84 0.83
CA LEU A 9 -3.91 2.79 1.18
C LEU A 9 -4.46 1.42 0.80
N SER A 10 -3.88 0.81 -0.24
CA SER A 10 -4.28 -0.50 -0.76
C SER A 10 -3.70 -1.70 -0.02
N LEU A 11 -3.25 -1.50 1.22
CA LEU A 11 -2.62 -2.55 2.03
C LEU A 11 -3.64 -3.17 2.98
N LEU A 12 -3.54 -4.50 3.16
CA LEU A 12 -4.29 -5.22 4.18
C LEU A 12 -3.65 -5.07 5.57
N PRO A 13 -4.33 -5.51 6.65
CA PRO A 13 -3.80 -5.36 8.00
C PRO A 13 -2.43 -6.01 8.19
N GLY A 14 -1.49 -5.27 8.78
CA GLY A 14 -0.11 -5.70 8.89
C GLY A 14 0.83 -4.60 9.39
N ALA A 15 2.07 -4.98 9.66
CA ALA A 15 3.16 -4.05 9.97
C ALA A 15 4.00 -3.83 8.72
N TYR A 16 4.19 -2.56 8.35
CA TYR A 16 4.88 -2.16 7.12
C TYR A 16 6.00 -1.20 7.45
N GLN A 17 7.01 -1.19 6.58
CA GLN A 17 8.13 -0.26 6.63
C GLN A 17 8.32 0.37 5.25
N VAL A 18 8.67 1.65 5.23
CA VAL A 18 8.94 2.41 3.99
C VAL A 18 10.44 2.62 3.84
N THR A 19 10.95 2.27 2.66
CA THR A 19 12.28 2.68 2.18
C THR A 19 12.10 3.84 1.21
N ALA A 20 12.92 4.88 1.34
CA ALA A 20 12.92 6.05 0.47
C ALA A 20 14.34 6.35 -0.02
N ALA A 21 14.48 6.82 -1.26
CA ALA A 21 15.77 7.13 -1.85
C ALA A 21 15.67 8.32 -2.79
N VAL A 22 16.72 9.13 -2.85
CA VAL A 22 16.91 10.18 -3.85
C VAL A 22 18.02 9.71 -4.77
N VAL A 23 17.68 9.35 -6.00
CA VAL A 23 18.61 8.76 -6.96
C VAL A 23 18.71 9.61 -8.21
N HIS A 24 19.89 9.67 -8.80
CA HIS A 24 20.03 10.24 -10.13
C HIS A 24 19.35 9.31 -11.14
N ARG A 25 18.60 9.87 -12.10
CA ARG A 25 17.78 9.06 -13.03
C ARG A 25 18.61 8.20 -13.99
N GLN A 26 19.79 8.67 -14.39
CA GLN A 26 20.58 8.09 -15.49
C GLN A 26 21.88 7.43 -15.02
N THR A 27 22.30 7.68 -13.78
CA THR A 27 23.53 7.12 -13.19
C THR A 27 23.13 6.27 -11.99
N GLN A 28 24.08 5.51 -11.44
CA GLN A 28 23.87 4.73 -10.21
C GLN A 28 24.10 5.56 -8.94
N GLU A 29 24.20 6.88 -9.07
CA GLU A 29 24.45 7.76 -7.93
C GLU A 29 23.21 7.91 -7.07
N MET A 30 23.35 7.62 -5.78
CA MET A 30 22.32 7.82 -4.76
C MET A 30 22.76 9.00 -3.88
N TYR A 31 21.93 10.03 -3.84
CA TYR A 31 22.15 11.22 -3.01
C TYR A 31 21.72 10.99 -1.56
N ASP A 32 20.65 10.23 -1.38
CA ASP A 32 20.10 9.90 -0.07
C ASP A 32 19.40 8.53 -0.12
N TYR A 33 19.47 7.79 0.99
CA TYR A 33 18.90 6.45 1.10
C TYR A 33 18.51 6.14 2.54
N HIS A 34 17.21 5.97 2.77
CA HIS A 34 16.61 5.62 4.05
C HIS A 34 16.00 4.23 3.95
N ASP A 35 16.73 3.21 4.38
CA ASP A 35 16.21 1.83 4.39
C ASP A 35 15.24 1.59 5.55
N ARG A 36 14.00 1.20 5.22
CA ARG A 36 12.95 0.77 6.16
C ARG A 36 12.77 1.71 7.37
N ALA A 37 13.07 2.99 7.17
CA ALA A 37 13.24 3.97 8.24
C ALA A 37 11.90 4.42 8.85
N TYR A 38 10.78 4.18 8.16
CA TYR A 38 9.46 4.64 8.58
C TYR A 38 8.51 3.46 8.73
N ALA A 39 8.17 3.11 9.96
CA ALA A 39 7.26 2.02 10.27
C ALA A 39 5.83 2.54 10.48
N PHE A 40 4.85 1.77 10.02
CA PHE A 40 3.44 2.01 10.33
C PHE A 40 2.67 0.68 10.38
N ARG A 41 1.49 0.71 11.03
CA ARG A 41 0.61 -0.44 11.14
C ARG A 41 -0.71 -0.14 10.45
N VAL A 42 -1.16 -1.06 9.61
CA VAL A 42 -2.50 -1.07 9.04
C VAL A 42 -3.36 -1.94 9.94
N TYR A 43 -4.44 -1.36 10.43
CA TYR A 43 -5.46 -2.08 11.20
C TYR A 43 -6.59 -2.52 10.26
N PRO A 44 -7.37 -3.54 10.64
CA PRO A 44 -8.59 -3.92 9.93
C PRO A 44 -9.46 -2.70 9.64
N GLY A 45 -9.76 -2.49 8.36
CA GLY A 45 -10.59 -1.39 7.86
C GLY A 45 -11.93 -1.89 7.34
N ALA A 46 -12.57 -1.09 6.48
CA ALA A 46 -13.85 -1.42 5.85
C ALA A 46 -13.75 -2.47 4.73
N SER A 47 -12.55 -2.93 4.37
CA SER A 47 -12.40 -3.99 3.36
C SER A 47 -12.77 -5.34 3.96
N HIS A 48 -13.59 -6.11 3.25
CA HIS A 48 -13.92 -7.49 3.59
C HIS A 48 -12.84 -8.48 3.12
N GLU A 49 -11.81 -8.02 2.41
CA GLU A 49 -10.69 -8.86 1.98
C GLU A 49 -9.82 -9.23 3.20
N GLN A 50 -9.69 -10.53 3.46
CA GLN A 50 -8.98 -11.07 4.62
C GLN A 50 -7.63 -11.69 4.28
N TYR A 51 -7.35 -11.91 3.00
CA TYR A 51 -6.21 -12.68 2.54
C TYR A 51 -5.35 -11.89 1.55
N GLY A 52 -4.04 -12.09 1.63
CA GLY A 52 -3.06 -11.44 0.76
C GLY A 52 -2.40 -10.22 1.41
N LEU A 53 -1.77 -9.38 0.59
CA LEU A 53 -1.08 -8.17 1.03
C LEU A 53 -1.84 -6.89 0.65
N VAL A 54 -2.64 -6.97 -0.41
CA VAL A 54 -3.31 -5.81 -1.01
C VAL A 54 -4.81 -6.05 -1.12
N THR A 55 -5.55 -4.95 -1.01
CA THR A 55 -6.99 -4.91 -1.22
C THR A 55 -7.30 -4.33 -2.60
N LEU A 56 -8.05 -5.07 -3.42
CA LEU A 56 -8.51 -4.61 -4.74
C LEU A 56 -9.87 -3.90 -4.64
N ARG A 57 -10.53 -4.01 -3.48
CA ARG A 57 -11.90 -3.55 -3.24
C ARG A 57 -12.91 -4.15 -4.20
N GLY A 58 -12.78 -5.44 -4.50
CA GLY A 58 -13.75 -6.16 -5.31
C GLY A 58 -15.13 -6.21 -4.62
N GLU A 59 -16.19 -6.04 -5.40
CA GLU A 59 -17.57 -6.20 -4.94
C GLU A 59 -18.17 -7.48 -5.52
N TRP A 60 -18.70 -8.34 -4.66
CA TRP A 60 -19.45 -9.52 -5.08
C TRP A 60 -20.92 -9.15 -5.29
N ARG A 61 -21.51 -9.61 -6.39
CA ARG A 61 -22.96 -9.55 -6.63
C ARG A 61 -23.46 -10.97 -6.88
N SER A 62 -24.33 -11.47 -6.02
CA SER A 62 -25.08 -12.69 -6.29
C SER A 62 -26.33 -12.32 -7.09
N GLY A 63 -26.46 -12.83 -8.32
CA GLY A 63 -27.75 -12.82 -9.01
C GLY A 63 -28.68 -13.82 -8.31
N GLY A 64 -29.71 -13.34 -7.64
CA GLY A 64 -30.74 -14.22 -7.10
C GLY A 64 -31.47 -14.89 -8.26
N VAL A 65 -31.42 -16.21 -8.33
CA VAL A 65 -32.50 -16.97 -8.96
C VAL A 65 -33.55 -17.09 -7.86
N GLU A 66 -34.61 -16.28 -7.96
CA GLU A 66 -35.84 -16.48 -7.19
C GLU A 66 -36.47 -17.80 -7.66
N GLU A 67 -36.72 -18.72 -6.73
CA GLU A 67 -37.46 -19.97 -6.93
C GLU A 67 -38.94 -19.77 -6.56
#